data_AF-A0A0F8ZUX8-F1
#
_entry.id   AF-A0A0F8ZUX8-F1
#
_cell.length_a   1.000
_cell.length_b   1.000
_cell.length_c   1.000
_cell.angle_alpha   90.00
_cell.angle_beta   90.00
_cell.angle_gamma   90.00
#
_symmetry.space_group_name_H-M   'P 1'
#
loop_
_entity.id
_entity.type
_entity.pdbx_description
1 polymer ?
#
loop_
_entity_poly.entity_id
_entity_poly.type
_entity_poly.pdbx_seq_one_letter_code
_entity_poly.pdbx_strand_id
1 'polypeptide(L)' 'MVKACPCGSGEWPWWENDAQGIPLCLVCSECEREKLSHYRPEILTGYSQADVDEPIEEE' A
#
# COMPACT_ATOMS: atom_id res chain seq x y z
N MET A 1 7.88 20.41 -5.08
CA MET A 1 7.44 20.54 -3.67
C MET A 1 6.28 19.60 -3.47
N VAL A 2 6.40 18.67 -2.52
CA VAL A 2 5.25 17.87 -2.06
C VAL A 2 4.23 18.85 -1.49
N LYS A 3 2.93 18.60 -1.67
CA LYS A 3 1.83 19.41 -1.10
C LYS A 3 1.34 18.74 0.18
N ALA A 4 0.65 19.49 1.03
CA ALA A 4 -0.05 18.93 2.18
C ALA A 4 -1.03 17.82 1.74
N CYS A 5 -1.31 16.89 2.65
CA CYS A 5 -2.15 15.74 2.39
C CYS A 5 -3.57 16.19 1.99
N PRO A 6 -4.16 15.62 0.92
CA PRO A 6 -5.47 16.04 0.44
C PRO A 6 -6.63 15.61 1.33
N CYS A 7 -6.40 14.83 2.41
CA CYS A 7 -7.46 14.43 3.35
C CYS A 7 -8.00 15.59 4.21
N GLY A 8 -7.33 16.75 4.19
CA GLY A 8 -7.74 17.93 4.95
C GLY A 8 -7.02 18.13 6.28
N SER A 9 -6.13 17.20 6.71
CA SER A 9 -5.37 17.34 7.97
C SER A 9 -4.33 18.48 7.93
N GLY A 10 -3.92 18.92 6.74
CA GLY A 10 -2.84 19.91 6.57
C GLY A 10 -1.44 19.35 6.83
N GLU A 11 -1.31 18.06 7.14
CA GLU A 11 -0.01 17.40 7.36
C GLU A 11 0.75 17.18 6.04
N TRP A 12 2.07 17.05 6.14
CA TRP A 12 2.89 16.61 5.02
C TRP A 12 2.72 15.10 4.80
N PRO A 13 2.38 14.66 3.59
CA PRO A 13 2.18 13.24 3.34
C PRO A 13 3.51 12.52 3.15
N TRP A 14 3.53 11.22 3.45
CA TRP A 14 4.60 10.29 3.10
C TRP A 14 4.07 9.18 2.19
N TRP A 15 4.98 8.52 1.48
CA TRP A 15 4.65 7.31 0.74
C TRP A 15 4.58 6.13 1.70
N GLU A 16 3.42 5.50 1.76
CA GLU A 16 3.29 4.19 2.38
C GLU A 16 3.60 3.10 1.34
N ASN A 17 4.26 2.05 1.79
CA ASN A 17 4.70 0.96 0.92
C ASN A 17 4.00 -0.34 1.31
N ASP A 18 3.96 -1.29 0.38
CA ASP A 18 3.56 -2.66 0.70
C ASP A 18 4.67 -3.42 1.46
N ALA A 19 4.40 -4.67 1.81
CA ALA A 19 5.33 -5.53 2.52
C ALA A 19 6.61 -5.87 1.73
N GLN A 20 6.65 -5.59 0.43
CA GLN A 20 7.83 -5.75 -0.44
C GLN A 20 8.55 -4.41 -0.69
N GLY A 21 8.09 -3.31 -0.07
CA GLY A 21 8.68 -1.98 -0.22
C GLY A 21 8.25 -1.25 -1.50
N ILE A 22 7.17 -1.69 -2.16
CA ILE A 22 6.63 -1.04 -3.35
C ILE A 22 5.71 0.12 -2.93
N PRO A 23 5.89 1.34 -3.47
CA PRO A 23 5.04 2.48 -3.13
C PRO A 23 3.57 2.25 -3.49
N LEU A 24 2.67 2.42 -2.51
CA LEU A 24 1.23 2.28 -2.66
C LEU A 24 0.55 3.63 -2.87
N CYS A 25 0.53 4.47 -1.83
CA CYS A 25 -0.14 5.75 -1.87
C CYS A 25 0.47 6.76 -0.87
N LEU A 26 0.15 8.03 -1.11
CA LEU A 26 0.50 9.10 -0.17
C LEU A 26 -0.52 9.14 0.98
N VAL A 27 -0.03 9.05 2.21
CA VAL A 27 -0.83 9.05 3.44
C VAL A 27 -0.34 10.10 4.44
N CYS A 28 -1.10 10.32 5.51
CA CYS A 28 -0.72 11.11 6.67
C CYS A 28 -1.24 10.42 7.95
N SER A 29 -0.94 10.95 9.14
CA SER A 29 -1.26 10.28 10.41
C SER A 29 -2.77 10.09 10.63
N GLU A 30 -3.59 10.94 10.00
CA GLU A 30 -5.04 10.86 10.10
C GLU A 30 -5.69 9.90 9.09
N CYS A 31 -5.13 9.80 7.87
CA CYS A 31 -5.77 9.07 6.76
C CYS A 31 -5.09 7.74 6.39
N GLU A 32 -3.95 7.42 7.00
CA GLU A 32 -3.20 6.17 6.75
C GLU A 32 -4.12 4.95 6.85
N ARG A 33 -4.80 4.77 7.99
CA ARG A 33 -5.66 3.61 8.21
C ARG A 33 -6.82 3.51 7.21
N GLU A 34 -7.45 4.64 6.89
CA GLU A 34 -8.55 4.68 5.92
C GLU A 34 -8.05 4.29 4.52
N LYS A 35 -6.97 4.93 4.06
CA LYS A 35 -6.38 4.67 2.75
C LYS A 35 -5.88 3.23 2.61
N LEU A 36 -5.21 2.71 3.65
CA LEU A 36 -4.72 1.34 3.66
C LEU A 36 -5.85 0.30 3.69
N SER A 37 -7.04 0.65 4.21
CA SER A 37 -8.19 -0.27 4.23
C SER A 37 -8.75 -0.61 2.84
N HIS A 38 -8.41 0.17 1.81
CA HIS A 38 -8.79 -0.12 0.42
C HIS A 38 -7.94 -1.20 -0.24
N TYR A 39 -6.81 -1.57 0.38
CA TYR A 39 -5.92 -2.61 -0.11
C TYR A 39 -6.25 -3.95 0.53
N ARG A 40 -5.86 -5.04 -0.15
CA ARG A 40 -5.91 -6.38 0.44
C ARG A 40 -4.97 -6.42 1.65
N PRO A 41 -5.41 -6.84 2.85
CA PRO A 41 -4.55 -6.87 4.04
C PRO A 41 -3.22 -7.62 3.83
N GLU A 42 -3.27 -8.66 3.01
CA GLU A 42 -2.15 -9.54 2.65
C GLU A 42 -0.95 -8.77 2.09
N ILE A 43 -1.19 -7.72 1.28
CA ILE A 43 -0.09 -6.95 0.68
C ILE A 43 0.66 -6.12 1.71
N LEU A 44 0.03 -5.80 2.85
CA LEU A 44 0.61 -5.01 3.92
C LEU A 44 1.32 -5.87 4.97
N THR A 45 0.92 -7.14 5.11
CA THR A 45 1.48 -8.06 6.10
C THR A 45 2.58 -8.96 5.57
N GLY A 46 2.66 -9.14 4.25
CA GLY A 46 3.65 -10.01 3.60
C GLY A 46 3.00 -10.91 2.56
N TYR A 47 3.59 -10.92 1.36
CA TYR A 47 3.24 -11.83 0.28
C TYR A 47 4.50 -12.20 -0.52
N SER A 48 4.40 -13.28 -1.30
CA SER A 48 5.44 -13.89 -2.11
C SER A 48 4.88 -14.26 -3.49
N GLN A 49 5.75 -14.60 -4.45
CA GLN A 49 5.31 -15.10 -5.76
C GLN A 49 4.48 -16.40 -5.63
N ALA A 50 4.71 -17.20 -4.59
CA ALA A 50 3.91 -18.40 -4.32
C ALA A 50 2.44 -18.12 -3.96
N ASP A 51 2.07 -16.88 -3.61
CA ASP A 51 0.68 -16.48 -3.38
C ASP A 51 -0.09 -16.22 -4.69
N VAL A 52 0.60 -16.18 -5.83
CA VAL A 52 0.05 -15.86 -7.16
C VAL A 52 0.39 -16.91 -8.21
N ASP A 53 1.48 -17.66 -8.02
CA ASP A 53 1.93 -18.70 -8.96
C ASP A 53 0.94 -19.88 -8.99
N GLU A 54 0.02 -19.82 -9.95
CA GLU A 54 -0.72 -20.98 -10.43
C GLU A 54 0.27 -21.91 -11.15
N PRO A 55 0.30 -23.23 -10.84
CA PRO A 55 1.23 -24.14 -11.48
C PRO A 55 1.04 -24.08 -13.00
N ILE A 56 2.15 -23.90 -13.74
CA ILE A 56 2.11 -24.01 -15.20
C ILE A 56 1.72 -25.46 -15.53
N GLU A 57 0.60 -25.65 -16.24
CA GLU A 57 0.20 -26.97 -16.72
C GLU A 57 1.26 -27.51 -17.69
N GLU A 58 1.68 -28.76 -17.50
CA GLU A 58 2.55 -29.46 -18.45
C GLU A 58 1.75 -29.81 -19.72
N GLU A 59 2.30 -29.55 -20.92
CA GLU A 59 1.70 -29.96 -22.22
C GLU A 59 1.68 -31.49 -22.43
#